data_AF-X1CTY2-F1
#
_entry.id   AF-X1CTY2-F1
#
_cell.length_a   1.000
_cell.length_b   1.000
_cell.length_c   1.000
_cell.angle_alpha   90.00
_cell.angle_beta   90.00
_cell.angle_gamma   90.00
#
_symmetry.space_group_name_H-M   'P 1'
#
loop_
_entity.id
_entity.type
_entity.pdbx_description
1 polymer ?
#
loop_
_entity_poly.entity_id
_entity_poly.type
_entity_poly.pdbx_seq_one_letter_code
_entity_poly.pdbx_strand_id
1 'polypeptide(L)'
;MRKLICLLVVLVFFCVIADAQFGTSRLTNNSGGTVTQYQIVVIDTTADSSFTTTNVSRNGQCIGIVASTSITNGSTGKIVLFGVHKIKITGAITRGDYVVTSTTVGSAASGGTTNPVGACALALDSGTGTDVWCNLGVPLGSVDDDPFIVASLKWGG
;
A
#
# COMPACT_ATOMS: atom_id res chain seq x y z
N MET A 1 -4.38 -44.61 -14.27
CA MET A 1 -3.19 -43.95 -13.69
C MET A 1 -2.84 -42.60 -14.34
N ARG A 2 -2.88 -42.43 -15.68
CA ARG A 2 -2.58 -41.13 -16.33
C ARG A 2 -3.47 -39.94 -15.92
N LYS A 3 -4.76 -40.17 -15.64
CA LYS A 3 -5.70 -39.10 -15.22
C LYS A 3 -5.43 -38.54 -13.81
N LEU A 4 -4.82 -39.33 -12.92
CA LEU A 4 -4.52 -38.93 -11.54
C LEU A 4 -3.28 -38.02 -11.49
N ILE A 5 -2.29 -38.28 -12.36
CA ILE A 5 -1.06 -37.47 -12.49
C ILE A 5 -1.37 -36.10 -13.10
N CYS A 6 -2.24 -36.02 -14.11
CA CYS A 6 -2.63 -34.74 -14.69
C CYS A 6 -3.38 -33.83 -13.71
N LEU A 7 -4.28 -34.40 -12.88
CA LEU A 7 -5.01 -33.63 -11.88
C LEU A 7 -4.10 -33.12 -10.76
N LEU A 8 -3.11 -33.92 -10.34
CA LEU A 8 -2.12 -33.53 -9.33
C LEU A 8 -1.20 -32.41 -9.85
N VAL A 9 -0.74 -32.51 -11.10
CA VAL A 9 0.11 -31.47 -11.73
C VAL A 9 -0.67 -30.17 -11.90
N VAL A 10 -1.94 -30.22 -12.30
CA VAL A 10 -2.80 -29.02 -12.43
C VAL A 10 -3.07 -28.39 -11.06
N LEU A 11 -3.33 -29.17 -10.00
CA LEU A 11 -3.59 -28.66 -8.66
C LEU A 11 -2.36 -27.99 -8.04
N VAL A 12 -1.17 -28.59 -8.24
CA VAL A 12 0.10 -28.04 -7.74
C VAL A 12 0.49 -26.79 -8.53
N PHE A 13 0.29 -26.77 -9.86
CA PHE A 13 0.53 -25.58 -10.67
C PHE A 13 -0.44 -24.45 -10.31
N PHE A 14 -1.74 -24.71 -10.12
CA PHE A 14 -2.73 -23.69 -9.73
C PHE A 14 -2.42 -23.05 -8.37
N CYS A 15 -1.81 -23.81 -7.45
CA CYS A 15 -1.43 -23.29 -6.13
C CYS A 15 -0.23 -22.31 -6.22
N VAL A 16 0.72 -22.54 -7.13
CA VAL A 16 1.91 -21.68 -7.30
C VAL A 16 1.56 -20.32 -7.95
N ILE A 17 0.52 -20.26 -8.79
CA ILE A 17 0.06 -19.00 -9.40
C ILE A 17 -0.90 -18.20 -8.50
N ALA A 18 -1.39 -18.77 -7.40
CA ALA A 18 -2.24 -18.06 -6.44
C ALA A 18 -1.48 -16.98 -5.65
N ASP A 19 -0.15 -17.00 -5.67
CA ASP A 19 0.72 -15.92 -5.20
C ASP A 19 0.94 -14.84 -6.29
N ALA A 20 0.13 -14.80 -7.36
CA ALA A 20 0.08 -13.67 -8.28
C ALA A 20 -0.13 -12.37 -7.49
N GLN A 21 0.97 -11.62 -7.33
CA GLN A 21 1.14 -10.44 -6.48
C GLN A 21 0.41 -9.19 -7.01
N PHE A 22 -0.71 -9.36 -7.70
CA PHE A 22 -1.48 -8.22 -8.19
C PHE A 22 -2.11 -7.51 -7.00
N GLY A 23 -1.61 -6.31 -6.69
CA GLY A 23 -2.08 -5.49 -5.58
C GLY A 23 -1.36 -5.73 -4.27
N THR A 24 -0.50 -6.73 -4.16
CA THR A 24 0.17 -7.05 -2.90
C THR A 24 1.56 -7.62 -3.12
N SER A 25 2.55 -7.20 -2.32
CA SER A 25 3.92 -7.73 -2.36
C SER A 25 4.32 -8.35 -1.01
N ARG A 26 5.31 -9.24 -1.04
CA ARG A 26 5.92 -9.82 0.17
C ARG A 26 7.23 -9.10 0.44
N LEU A 27 7.29 -8.35 1.54
CA LEU A 27 8.45 -7.54 1.91
C LEU A 27 8.90 -7.86 3.34
N THR A 28 10.19 -7.69 3.62
CA THR A 28 10.78 -7.91 4.94
C THR A 28 10.66 -6.67 5.81
N ASN A 29 10.17 -6.84 7.04
CA ASN A 29 10.09 -5.74 8.00
C ASN A 29 11.48 -5.38 8.53
N ASN A 30 11.95 -4.16 8.25
CA ASN A 30 13.20 -3.60 8.79
C ASN A 30 12.95 -2.32 9.61
N SER A 31 11.81 -2.23 10.28
CA SER A 31 11.44 -1.06 11.11
C SER A 31 12.10 -1.02 12.49
N GLY A 32 12.79 -2.09 12.90
CA GLY A 32 13.33 -2.25 14.25
C GLY A 32 12.29 -2.68 15.29
N GLY A 33 11.02 -2.85 14.89
CA GLY A 33 9.92 -3.25 15.76
C GLY A 33 8.90 -4.16 15.07
N THR A 34 7.85 -4.54 15.79
CA THR A 34 6.71 -5.25 15.20
C THR A 34 5.74 -4.24 14.60
N VAL A 35 5.35 -4.46 13.34
CA VAL A 35 4.36 -3.65 12.64
C VAL A 35 3.06 -4.45 12.56
N THR A 36 1.92 -3.77 12.75
CA THR A 36 0.59 -4.40 12.78
C THR A 36 -0.25 -4.00 11.57
N GLN A 37 -1.38 -4.69 11.42
CA GLN A 37 -2.32 -4.46 10.33
C GLN A 37 -2.71 -2.98 10.16
N TYR A 38 -2.94 -2.58 8.90
CA TYR A 38 -3.36 -1.24 8.46
C TYR A 38 -2.35 -0.11 8.69
N GLN A 39 -1.19 -0.42 9.25
CA GLN A 39 -0.12 0.56 9.36
C GLN A 39 0.46 0.90 7.99
N ILE A 40 0.71 2.19 7.79
CA ILE A 40 1.35 2.69 6.58
C ILE A 40 2.84 2.41 6.61
N VAL A 41 3.37 1.97 5.49
CA VAL A 41 4.78 1.57 5.35
C VAL A 41 5.41 2.30 4.18
N VAL A 42 6.71 2.57 4.33
CA VAL A 42 7.55 3.18 3.30
C VAL A 42 8.61 2.17 2.85
N ILE A 43 9.12 2.36 1.63
CA ILE A 43 10.26 1.56 1.18
C ILE A 43 11.47 1.85 2.09
N ASP A 44 12.16 0.79 2.48
CA ASP A 44 13.46 0.94 3.11
C ASP A 44 14.53 0.96 2.01
N THR A 45 15.26 2.07 1.91
CA THR A 45 16.29 2.26 0.87
C THR A 45 17.64 1.68 1.26
N THR A 46 17.76 1.05 2.44
CA THR A 46 19.02 0.52 2.96
C THR A 46 19.16 -1.00 2.83
N ALA A 47 18.08 -1.70 2.49
CA ALA A 47 18.08 -3.15 2.31
C ALA A 47 17.16 -3.57 1.15
N ASP A 48 17.44 -4.76 0.59
CA ASP A 48 16.69 -5.28 -0.55
C ASP A 48 15.34 -5.85 -0.12
N SER A 49 14.29 -5.55 -0.90
CA SER A 49 12.94 -6.10 -0.69
C SER A 49 12.41 -5.91 0.74
N SER A 50 12.78 -4.80 1.38
CA SER A 50 12.37 -4.47 2.74
C SER A 50 11.45 -3.24 2.78
N PHE A 51 10.67 -3.18 3.84
CA PHE A 51 9.90 -2.00 4.20
C PHE A 51 10.27 -1.55 5.60
N THR A 52 10.05 -0.27 5.86
CA THR A 52 10.15 0.31 7.19
C THR A 52 8.95 1.21 7.48
N THR A 53 8.87 1.70 8.71
CA THR A 53 7.88 2.71 9.10
C THR A 53 8.58 4.04 9.27
N THR A 54 7.87 5.13 8.97
CA THR A 54 8.41 6.48 9.10
C THR A 54 7.63 7.28 10.14
N ASN A 55 8.32 8.22 10.80
CA ASN A 55 7.74 9.33 11.56
C ASN A 55 7.85 10.66 10.81
N VAL A 56 8.22 10.63 9.52
CA VAL A 56 8.27 11.81 8.67
C VAL A 56 6.90 11.99 8.03
N SER A 57 6.29 13.15 8.27
CA SER A 57 5.03 13.52 7.63
C SER A 57 5.24 13.76 6.13
N ARG A 58 4.26 13.39 5.29
CA ARG A 58 4.30 13.60 3.83
C ARG A 58 5.51 12.98 3.14
N ASN A 59 5.94 11.80 3.59
CA ASN A 59 7.03 11.07 2.98
C ASN A 59 6.59 10.51 1.61
N GLY A 60 7.30 10.90 0.54
CA GLY A 60 7.04 10.45 -0.83
C GLY A 60 7.35 8.98 -1.11
N GLN A 61 7.97 8.28 -0.17
CA GLN A 61 8.39 6.88 -0.32
C GLN A 61 7.35 5.88 0.18
N CYS A 62 6.09 6.31 0.25
CA CYS A 62 4.96 5.51 0.68
C CYS A 62 4.66 4.40 -0.32
N ILE A 63 4.76 3.15 0.11
CA ILE A 63 4.54 1.99 -0.76
C ILE A 63 3.16 1.36 -0.55
N GLY A 64 2.59 1.49 0.64
CA GLY A 64 1.33 0.83 0.96
C GLY A 64 1.09 0.59 2.44
N ILE A 65 0.34 -0.46 2.73
CA ILE A 65 -0.07 -0.82 4.09
C ILE A 65 0.20 -2.29 4.43
N VAL A 66 0.32 -2.59 5.72
CA VAL A 66 0.43 -3.96 6.20
C VAL A 66 -0.90 -4.71 6.13
N ALA A 67 -0.91 -5.84 5.43
CA ALA A 67 -2.08 -6.73 5.35
C ALA A 67 -2.16 -7.72 6.53
N SER A 68 -1.00 -8.18 7.02
CA SER A 68 -0.87 -9.17 8.09
C SER A 68 -1.28 -8.59 9.45
N THR A 69 -1.80 -9.44 10.36
CA THR A 69 -2.13 -9.04 11.74
C THR A 69 -0.93 -8.41 12.45
N SER A 70 0.23 -9.04 12.32
CA SER A 70 1.52 -8.53 12.78
C SER A 70 2.66 -9.09 11.92
N ILE A 71 3.74 -8.34 11.83
CA ILE A 71 5.00 -8.73 11.19
C ILE A 71 6.12 -8.32 12.15
N THR A 72 6.80 -9.28 12.74
CA THR A 72 7.96 -9.02 13.61
C THR A 72 9.15 -8.49 12.80
N ASN A 73 10.06 -7.78 13.45
CA ASN A 73 11.27 -7.29 12.79
C ASN A 73 12.08 -8.45 12.19
N GLY A 74 12.61 -8.28 10.99
CA GLY A 74 13.34 -9.29 10.23
C GLY A 74 12.47 -10.37 9.57
N SER A 75 11.14 -10.36 9.77
CA SER A 75 10.24 -11.31 9.13
C SER A 75 9.60 -10.74 7.87
N THR A 76 9.35 -11.61 6.89
CA THR A 76 8.63 -11.26 5.66
C THR A 76 7.12 -11.32 5.89
N GLY A 77 6.41 -10.28 5.47
CA GLY A 77 4.94 -10.25 5.51
C GLY A 77 4.33 -9.64 4.26
N LYS A 78 2.99 -9.64 4.22
CA LYS A 78 2.23 -9.19 3.06
C LYS A 78 1.89 -7.71 3.18
N ILE A 79 2.27 -6.96 2.15
CA ILE A 79 2.01 -5.52 1.99
C ILE A 79 1.02 -5.33 0.86
N VAL A 80 -0.01 -4.52 1.08
CA VAL A 80 -0.94 -4.10 0.03
C VAL A 80 -0.39 -2.84 -0.63
N LEU A 81 -0.34 -2.81 -1.96
CA LEU A 81 0.22 -1.71 -2.75
C LEU A 81 -0.85 -0.78 -3.33
N PHE A 82 -2.04 -1.30 -3.65
CA PHE A 82 -3.12 -0.52 -4.23
C PHE A 82 -4.50 -1.14 -3.94
N GLY A 83 -5.56 -0.33 -4.07
CA GLY A 83 -6.96 -0.76 -3.88
C GLY A 83 -7.61 -0.18 -2.63
N VAL A 84 -8.85 -0.59 -2.34
CA VAL A 84 -9.64 -0.05 -1.22
C VAL A 84 -9.40 -0.84 0.06
N HIS A 85 -8.77 -0.19 1.04
CA HIS A 85 -8.42 -0.81 2.31
C HIS A 85 -8.54 0.16 3.48
N LYS A 86 -8.55 -0.38 4.68
CA LYS A 86 -8.43 0.42 5.89
C LYS A 86 -7.00 0.88 6.10
N ILE A 87 -6.83 2.14 6.49
CA ILE A 87 -5.54 2.73 6.86
C ILE A 87 -5.65 3.29 8.27
N LYS A 88 -4.63 3.04 9.09
CA LYS A 88 -4.56 3.59 10.44
C LYS A 88 -4.33 5.10 10.40
N ILE A 89 -5.33 5.87 10.83
CA ILE A 89 -5.28 7.34 10.83
C ILE A 89 -4.99 7.88 12.23
N THR A 90 -4.12 8.89 12.31
CA THR A 90 -3.96 9.77 13.46
C THR A 90 -4.64 11.10 13.18
N GLY A 91 -5.35 11.62 14.18
CA GLY A 91 -6.16 12.84 14.05
C GLY A 91 -7.46 12.63 13.27
N ALA A 92 -8.08 13.73 12.86
CA ALA A 92 -9.32 13.75 12.09
C ALA A 92 -9.03 13.68 10.59
N ILE A 93 -9.87 12.96 9.86
CA ILE A 93 -9.87 12.88 8.40
C ILE A 93 -11.30 13.00 7.87
N THR A 94 -11.43 13.68 6.74
CA THR A 94 -12.70 13.82 6.04
C THR A 94 -12.68 13.06 4.71
N ARG A 95 -13.86 12.66 4.23
CA ARG A 95 -13.99 12.01 2.92
C ARG A 95 -13.46 12.94 1.83
N GLY A 96 -12.65 12.39 0.94
CA GLY A 96 -12.00 13.14 -0.14
C GLY A 96 -10.67 13.77 0.26
N ASP A 97 -10.25 13.66 1.52
CA ASP A 97 -8.89 14.05 1.89
C ASP A 97 -7.87 13.08 1.31
N TYR A 98 -6.78 13.63 0.79
CA TYR A 98 -5.58 12.86 0.53
C TYR A 98 -4.96 12.42 1.85
N VAL A 99 -4.52 11.18 1.91
CA VAL A 99 -3.90 10.54 3.07
C VAL A 99 -2.39 10.60 2.89
N VAL A 100 -1.68 11.12 3.89
CA VAL A 100 -0.21 11.23 3.90
C VAL A 100 0.36 10.51 5.10
N THR A 101 1.64 10.13 5.07
CA THR A 101 2.31 9.64 6.29
C THR A 101 2.27 10.72 7.37
N SER A 102 2.21 10.31 8.64
CA SER A 102 2.15 11.22 9.78
C SER A 102 3.46 11.27 10.57
N THR A 103 3.52 12.14 11.57
CA THR A 103 4.61 12.14 12.56
C THR A 103 4.52 10.98 13.56
N THR A 104 3.39 10.26 13.59
CA THR A 104 3.21 9.06 14.40
C THR A 104 3.59 7.83 13.57
N VAL A 105 4.56 7.05 14.06
CA VAL A 105 5.11 5.89 13.36
C VAL A 105 4.01 4.92 12.93
N GLY A 106 4.04 4.55 11.64
CA GLY A 106 3.09 3.59 11.06
C GLY A 106 1.64 4.08 11.02
N SER A 107 1.41 5.39 11.18
CA SER A 107 0.08 6.00 11.08
C SER A 107 0.08 7.06 9.98
N ALA A 108 -1.09 7.29 9.38
CA ALA A 108 -1.31 8.31 8.37
C ALA A 108 -2.17 9.45 8.91
N ALA A 109 -2.17 10.59 8.24
CA ALA A 109 -2.96 11.76 8.62
C ALA A 109 -3.63 12.38 7.39
N SER A 110 -4.58 13.29 7.61
CA SER A 110 -5.13 14.11 6.53
C SER A 110 -4.05 15.03 5.96
N GLY A 111 -3.88 14.96 4.65
CA GLY A 111 -3.05 15.86 3.84
C GLY A 111 -3.82 17.05 3.28
N GLY A 112 -5.15 17.05 3.45
CA GLY A 112 -6.11 17.99 2.86
C GLY A 112 -6.74 17.50 1.56
N THR A 113 -7.63 18.31 0.96
CA THR A 113 -8.36 17.98 -0.28
C THR A 113 -7.58 18.29 -1.56
N THR A 114 -6.52 19.08 -1.47
CA THR A 114 -5.60 19.35 -2.59
C THR A 114 -4.48 18.33 -2.57
N ASN A 115 -4.21 17.67 -3.70
CA ASN A 115 -3.23 16.59 -3.80
C ASN A 115 -1.84 17.04 -3.29
N PRO A 116 -1.41 16.60 -2.10
CA PRO A 116 -0.13 16.98 -1.57
C PRO A 116 0.99 16.07 -2.07
N VAL A 117 2.21 16.59 -2.06
CA VAL A 117 3.41 15.74 -2.18
C VAL A 117 3.38 14.68 -1.07
N GLY A 118 3.63 13.43 -1.47
CA GLY A 118 3.61 12.28 -0.56
C GLY A 118 2.21 11.75 -0.21
N ALA A 119 1.20 12.05 -1.03
CA ALA A 119 -0.09 11.38 -0.95
C ALA A 119 0.04 9.89 -1.24
N CYS A 120 -0.51 9.06 -0.36
CA CYS A 120 -0.51 7.60 -0.49
C CYS A 120 -1.88 7.05 -0.90
N ALA A 121 -2.94 7.69 -0.45
CA ALA A 121 -4.32 7.23 -0.63
C ALA A 121 -5.31 8.39 -0.63
N LEU A 122 -6.57 8.11 -0.97
CA LEU A 122 -7.70 9.03 -0.84
C LEU A 122 -8.71 8.47 0.17
N ALA A 123 -9.12 9.27 1.14
CA ALA A 123 -10.10 8.88 2.14
C ALA A 123 -11.49 8.72 1.51
N LEU A 124 -12.11 7.55 1.71
CA LEU A 124 -13.48 7.27 1.27
C LEU A 124 -14.51 7.54 2.37
N ASP A 125 -14.08 7.55 3.62
CA ASP A 125 -14.90 7.87 4.79
C ASP A 125 -14.21 8.88 5.70
N SER A 126 -15.01 9.49 6.58
CA SER A 126 -14.52 10.36 7.65
C SER A 126 -14.31 9.57 8.95
N GLY A 127 -13.33 9.97 9.75
CA GLY A 127 -13.08 9.37 11.06
C GLY A 127 -12.06 10.15 11.86
N THR A 128 -11.91 9.80 13.14
CA THR A 128 -10.92 10.43 14.02
C THR A 128 -10.21 9.36 14.83
N GLY A 129 -8.88 9.28 14.73
CA GLY A 129 -8.05 8.36 15.52
C GLY A 129 -8.40 6.88 15.35
N THR A 130 -8.83 6.49 14.14
CA THR A 130 -9.32 5.14 13.84
C THR A 130 -8.84 4.66 12.48
N ASP A 131 -9.15 3.42 12.14
CA ASP A 131 -8.88 2.83 10.84
C ASP A 131 -9.98 3.25 9.85
N VAL A 132 -9.60 4.00 8.82
CA VAL A 132 -10.54 4.60 7.86
C VAL A 132 -10.39 3.93 6.49
N TRP A 133 -11.51 3.72 5.80
CA TRP A 133 -11.51 3.20 4.43
C TRP A 133 -10.93 4.23 3.46
N CYS A 134 -9.88 3.84 2.75
CA CYS A 134 -9.17 4.68 1.80
C CYS A 134 -8.88 3.90 0.52
N ASN A 135 -8.84 4.60 -0.62
CA ASN A 135 -8.34 4.06 -1.87
C ASN A 135 -6.82 4.29 -1.98
N LEU A 136 -6.04 3.23 -1.83
CA LEU A 136 -4.58 3.22 -1.88
C LEU A 136 -4.08 3.18 -3.33
N GLY A 137 -2.93 3.81 -3.56
CA GLY A 137 -2.34 3.86 -4.90
C GLY A 137 -2.94 4.96 -5.76
N VAL A 138 -3.43 6.04 -5.12
CA VAL A 138 -3.65 7.28 -5.86
C VAL A 138 -2.31 7.71 -6.45
N PRO A 139 -2.27 8.13 -7.72
CA PRO A 139 -1.04 8.61 -8.30
C PRO A 139 -0.50 9.74 -7.42
N LEU A 140 0.74 9.57 -6.95
CA LEU A 140 1.57 10.68 -6.44
C LEU A 140 1.34 11.82 -7.41
N GLY A 141 0.91 12.98 -6.90
CA GLY A 141 0.46 14.09 -7.73
C GLY A 141 1.25 14.15 -9.01
N SER A 142 0.53 13.98 -10.12
CA SER A 142 1.08 14.23 -11.43
C SER A 142 1.83 15.55 -11.30
N VAL A 143 3.16 15.51 -11.42
CA VAL A 143 3.77 16.57 -12.20
C VAL A 143 2.95 16.53 -13.48
N ASP A 144 2.21 17.60 -13.77
CA ASP A 144 1.31 17.68 -14.91
C ASP A 144 2.06 17.66 -16.26
N ASP A 145 3.20 16.95 -16.32
CA ASP A 145 4.17 16.84 -17.40
C ASP A 145 4.57 15.38 -17.73
N ASP A 146 3.81 14.37 -17.31
CA ASP A 146 4.02 12.99 -17.79
C ASP A 146 3.00 12.62 -18.90
N PRO A 147 3.36 12.79 -20.19
CA PRO A 147 2.44 12.56 -21.32
C PRO A 147 2.03 11.09 -21.54
N PHE A 148 2.56 10.14 -20.74
CA PHE A 148 2.38 8.72 -21.02
C PHE A 148 0.99 8.18 -20.66
N ILE A 149 0.27 8.78 -19.71
CA ILE A 149 -1.09 8.33 -19.33
C ILE A 149 -2.18 8.94 -20.22
N VAL A 150 -1.94 10.10 -20.85
CA VAL A 150 -2.95 10.75 -21.72
C VAL A 150 -2.91 10.23 -23.16
N ALA A 151 -1.79 9.65 -23.60
CA ALA A 151 -1.63 9.18 -24.98
C ALA A 151 -2.42 7.90 -25.32
N SER A 152 -2.86 7.12 -24.33
CA SER A 152 -3.60 5.87 -24.57
C SER A 152 -5.12 6.04 -24.70
N LEU A 153 -5.66 7.24 -24.45
CA LEU A 153 -7.10 7.53 -24.54
C LEU A 153 -7.48 8.52 -25.66
N LYS A 154 -6.58 8.77 -26.61
CA LYS A 154 -6.86 9.55 -27.84
C LYS A 154 -6.42 8.84 -29.13
N TRP A 155 -6.74 7.55 -29.25
CA TRP A 155 -6.78 6.90 -30.56
C TRP A 155 -8.22 6.54 -30.89
N GLY A 156 -8.91 7.47 -31.53
CA GLY A 156 -10.31 7.32 -31.92
C GLY A 156 -10.96 8.65 -32.29
N GLY A 157 -10.45 9.30 -33.32
CA GLY A 157 -11.02 10.49 -33.96
C GLY A 157 -10.36 10.69 -35.31
#